data_AF-A0A962V822-F1
#
_entry.id   AF-A0A962V822-F1
#
_cell.length_a   1.000
_cell.length_b   1.000
_cell.length_c   1.000
_cell.angle_alpha   90.00
_cell.angle_beta   90.00
_cell.angle_gamma   90.00
#
_symmetry.space_group_name_H-M   'P 1'
#
loop_
_entity.id
_entity.type
_entity.pdbx_description
1 polymer ?
#
loop_
_entity_poly.entity_id
_entity_poly.type
_entity_poly.pdbx_seq_one_letter_code
_entity_poly.pdbx_strand_id
1 'polypeptide(L)'
;MLIDQGYDTMEGASGDDWISGAQSMRAYLRGAEIAGIMADLLRGLGFPARAQTNADSDVLHIPLLLWAGLGELSRIGELVLNPFVG
;
A
#
# COMPACT_ATOMS: atom_id res chain seq x y z
N MET A 1 -0.13 2.74 6.13
CA MET A 1 -1.45 2.09 5.96
C MET A 1 -1.30 0.94 4.98
N LEU A 2 -2.23 -0.01 5.01
CA LEU A 2 -2.30 -1.14 4.08
C LEU A 2 -3.64 -1.11 3.35
N ILE A 3 -3.65 -1.46 2.07
CA ILE A 3 -4.87 -1.62 1.26
C ILE A 3 -4.89 -3.06 0.76
N ASP A 4 -5.93 -3.81 1.11
CA ASP A 4 -6.13 -5.17 0.62
C ASP A 4 -6.41 -5.16 -0.90
N GLN A 5 -5.65 -5.97 -1.64
CA GLN A 5 -5.81 -6.12 -3.09
C GLN A 5 -7.11 -6.84 -3.45
N GLY A 6 -7.67 -7.64 -2.52
CA GLY A 6 -8.95 -8.33 -2.63
C GLY A 6 -8.78 -9.83 -2.87
N TYR A 7 -9.16 -10.63 -1.86
CA TYR A 7 -9.09 -12.09 -1.88
C TYR A 7 -9.90 -12.72 -3.02
N ASP A 8 -11.21 -12.41 -3.11
CA ASP A 8 -12.12 -13.08 -4.06
C ASP A 8 -11.69 -12.92 -5.52
N THR A 9 -11.17 -11.75 -5.91
CA THR A 9 -10.66 -11.51 -7.26
C THR A 9 -9.37 -12.29 -7.52
N MET A 10 -8.49 -12.39 -6.51
CA MET A 10 -7.23 -13.10 -6.63
C MET A 10 -7.44 -14.62 -6.74
N GLU A 11 -8.43 -15.17 -6.02
CA GLU A 11 -8.80 -16.59 -6.11
C GLU A 11 -9.28 -17.00 -7.52
N GLY A 12 -9.86 -16.06 -8.27
CA GLY A 12 -10.27 -16.26 -9.66
C GLY A 12 -9.17 -16.01 -10.70
N ALA A 13 -7.99 -15.57 -10.28
CA ALA A 13 -6.90 -15.14 -11.16
C ALA A 13 -5.73 -16.13 -11.15
N SER A 14 -4.91 -16.11 -12.20
CA SER A 14 -3.61 -16.81 -12.19
C SER A 14 -2.52 -16.04 -11.42
N GLY A 15 -2.77 -14.77 -11.09
CA GLY A 15 -1.82 -13.84 -10.48
C GLY A 15 -0.97 -13.07 -11.47
N ASP A 16 -0.91 -13.51 -12.72
CA ASP A 16 -0.17 -12.88 -13.83
C ASP A 16 -1.03 -12.70 -15.11
N ASP A 17 -2.34 -12.90 -15.00
CA ASP A 17 -3.29 -12.64 -16.08
C ASP A 17 -3.64 -11.14 -16.21
N TRP A 18 -4.67 -10.87 -17.00
CA TRP A 18 -5.14 -9.53 -17.33
C TRP A 18 -5.64 -8.70 -16.13
N ILE A 19 -5.96 -9.30 -14.98
CA ILE A 19 -6.47 -8.55 -13.81
C ILE A 19 -5.37 -8.15 -12.82
N SER A 20 -4.20 -8.79 -12.87
CA SER A 20 -3.10 -8.60 -11.90
C SER A 20 -2.68 -7.12 -11.77
N GLY A 21 -2.41 -6.47 -12.91
CA GLY A 21 -2.06 -5.05 -12.93
C GLY A 21 -3.18 -4.14 -12.40
N ALA A 22 -4.44 -4.51 -12.63
CA ALA A 22 -5.59 -3.75 -12.15
C ALA A 22 -5.79 -3.88 -10.63
N GLN A 23 -5.55 -5.05 -10.02
CA GLN A 23 -5.59 -5.20 -8.57
C GLN A 23 -4.53 -4.33 -7.89
N SER A 24 -3.30 -4.32 -8.42
CA SER A 24 -2.23 -3.45 -7.95
C SER A 24 -2.62 -1.97 -8.06
N MET A 25 -3.07 -1.52 -9.24
CA MET A 25 -3.42 -0.12 -9.48
C MET A 25 -4.62 0.34 -8.65
N ARG A 26 -5.61 -0.53 -8.43
CA ARG A 26 -6.75 -0.23 -7.54
C ARG A 26 -6.27 0.07 -6.11
N ALA A 27 -5.39 -0.76 -5.57
CA ALA A 27 -4.84 -0.57 -4.23
C ALA A 27 -3.99 0.72 -4.15
N TYR A 28 -3.17 0.99 -5.16
CA TYR A 28 -2.38 2.22 -5.24
C TYR A 28 -3.25 3.47 -5.33
N LEU A 29 -4.27 3.49 -6.19
CA LEU A 29 -5.18 4.62 -6.34
C LEU A 29 -5.89 4.93 -5.02
N ARG A 30 -6.46 3.90 -4.37
CA ARG A 30 -7.15 4.08 -3.09
C ARG A 30 -6.20 4.53 -1.98
N GLY A 31 -4.99 4.00 -1.95
CA GLY A 31 -3.96 4.45 -1.01
C GLY A 31 -3.58 5.92 -1.23
N ALA A 32 -3.35 6.33 -2.49
CA ALA A 32 -3.00 7.70 -2.84
C ALA A 32 -4.12 8.70 -2.47
N GLU A 33 -5.38 8.33 -2.72
CA GLU A 33 -6.57 9.12 -2.33
C GLU A 33 -6.58 9.39 -0.81
N ILE A 34 -6.47 8.34 0.01
CA ILE A 34 -6.51 8.45 1.47
C ILE A 34 -5.31 9.25 1.99
N ALA A 35 -4.10 8.92 1.53
CA ALA A 35 -2.88 9.61 1.96
C ALA A 35 -2.90 11.08 1.58
N GLY A 36 -3.40 11.40 0.38
CA GLY A 36 -3.52 12.77 -0.12
C GLY A 36 -4.42 13.62 0.77
N ILE A 37 -5.61 13.11 1.09
CA ILE A 37 -6.57 13.79 2.00
C ILE A 37 -5.96 13.95 3.39
N MET A 38 -5.35 12.91 3.95
CA MET A 38 -4.70 12.98 5.27
C MET A 38 -3.56 14.00 5.31
N ALA A 39 -2.70 14.01 4.28
CA ALA A 39 -1.61 14.96 4.20
C ALA A 39 -2.11 16.41 4.05
N ASP A 40 -3.21 16.61 3.31
CA ASP A 40 -3.83 17.92 3.18
C ASP A 40 -4.44 18.43 4.48
N LEU A 41 -5.11 17.55 5.22
CA LEU A 41 -5.59 17.85 6.56
C LEU A 41 -4.45 18.30 7.49
N LEU A 42 -3.34 17.57 7.51
CA LEU A 42 -2.17 17.92 8.34
C LEU A 42 -1.58 19.27 7.95
N ARG A 43 -1.46 19.57 6.66
CA ARG A 43 -1.03 20.89 6.17
C ARG A 43 -2.00 21.99 6.59
N GLY A 44 -3.31 21.73 6.54
CA GLY A 44 -4.34 22.64 7.02
C GLY A 44 -4.25 22.94 8.52
N LEU A 45 -3.72 22.01 9.31
CA LEU A 45 -3.41 22.19 10.74
C LEU A 45 -2.03 22.85 11.00
N GLY A 46 -1.30 23.23 9.95
CA GLY A 46 0.01 23.87 10.06
C GLY A 46 1.20 22.89 10.16
N PHE A 47 1.00 21.59 9.94
CA PHE A 47 2.06 20.59 9.96
C PHE A 47 2.46 20.19 8.53
N PRO A 48 3.73 20.35 8.13
CA PRO A 48 4.19 19.89 6.82
C PRO A 48 3.98 18.38 6.65
N ALA A 49 3.27 17.98 5.60
CA ALA A 49 2.98 16.58 5.29
C ALA A 49 2.92 16.33 3.78
N ARG A 50 3.41 15.16 3.35
CA ARG A 50 3.44 14.72 1.95
C ARG A 50 3.05 13.24 1.85
N ALA A 51 2.12 12.94 0.95
CA ALA A 51 1.77 11.57 0.59
C ALA A 51 2.88 10.94 -0.27
N GLN A 52 3.14 9.65 -0.06
CA GLN A 52 4.13 8.84 -0.76
C GLN A 52 3.38 7.76 -1.54
N THR A 53 3.48 7.76 -2.87
CA THR A 53 2.63 6.96 -3.77
C THR A 53 3.47 6.08 -4.69
N ASN A 54 2.83 5.19 -5.46
CA ASN A 54 3.54 4.37 -6.45
C ASN A 54 4.12 5.21 -7.59
N ALA A 55 3.51 6.36 -7.93
CA ALA A 55 3.95 7.23 -9.00
C ALA A 55 5.07 8.19 -8.58
N ASP A 56 5.13 8.53 -7.29
CA ASP A 56 6.02 9.55 -6.73
C ASP A 56 6.22 9.28 -5.24
N SER A 57 7.43 8.86 -4.86
CA SER A 57 7.82 8.56 -3.48
C SER A 57 9.29 8.86 -3.24
N ASP A 58 9.57 9.51 -2.11
CA ASP A 58 10.91 9.82 -1.61
C ASP A 58 11.41 8.81 -0.57
N VAL A 59 10.58 7.79 -0.24
CA VAL A 59 10.86 6.83 0.82
C VAL A 59 10.60 5.39 0.38
N LEU A 60 11.26 4.44 1.05
CA LEU A 60 11.03 3.01 0.87
C LEU A 60 9.95 2.51 1.82
N HIS A 61 8.91 1.86 1.30
CA HIS A 61 7.78 1.40 2.11
C HIS A 61 8.09 0.16 2.97
N ILE A 62 8.95 -0.76 2.50
CA ILE A 62 9.25 -2.03 3.21
C ILE A 62 9.80 -1.78 4.62
N PRO A 63 10.85 -0.96 4.84
CA PRO A 63 11.33 -0.68 6.19
C PRO A 63 10.29 0.04 7.07
N LEU A 64 9.50 0.94 6.48
CA LEU A 64 8.47 1.69 7.21
C LEU A 64 7.33 0.79 7.69
N LEU A 65 6.95 -0.22 6.90
CA LEU A 65 5.96 -1.23 7.29
C LEU A 65 6.42 -2.05 8.50
N LEU A 66 7.69 -2.46 8.51
CA LEU A 66 8.28 -3.18 9.65
C LEU A 66 8.31 -2.31 10.89
N TRP A 67 8.80 -1.07 10.79
CA TRP A 67 8.89 -0.15 11.93
C TRP A 67 7.52 0.28 12.45
N ALA A 68 6.50 0.37 11.59
CA ALA A 68 5.13 0.64 11.99
C ALA A 68 4.42 -0.58 12.60
N GLY A 69 5.07 -1.75 12.66
CA GLY A 69 4.50 -2.98 13.23
C GLY A 69 3.35 -3.55 12.41
N LEU A 70 3.35 -3.33 11.10
CA LEU A 70 2.25 -3.75 10.21
C LEU A 70 2.44 -5.15 9.60
N GLY A 71 3.57 -5.82 9.89
CA GLY A 71 3.84 -7.19 9.49
C GLY A 71 5.31 -7.57 9.67
N GLU A 72 5.68 -8.74 9.15
CA GLU A 72 7.05 -9.26 9.19
C GLU A 72 7.59 -9.57 7.79
N LEU A 73 8.91 -9.62 7.62
CA LEU A 73 9.52 -10.05 6.36
C LEU A 73 9.16 -11.50 6.07
N SER A 74 8.73 -11.77 4.83
CA SER A 74 8.39 -13.11 4.39
C SER A 74 9.45 -13.68 3.43
N ARG A 75 9.34 -14.98 3.12
CA ARG A 75 10.21 -15.64 2.14
C ARG A 75 10.10 -15.05 0.73
N ILE A 76 9.00 -14.35 0.39
CA ILE A 76 8.81 -13.72 -0.92
C ILE A 76 9.89 -12.66 -1.18
N GLY A 77 10.47 -12.07 -0.14
CA GLY A 77 11.60 -11.14 -0.25
C GLY A 77 11.15 -9.69 -0.15
N GLU A 78 10.84 -9.06 -1.27
CA GLU A 78 10.50 -7.62 -1.36
C GLU A 78 9.06 -7.31 -0.90
N LEU A 79 8.60 -7.98 0.17
CA LEU A 79 7.26 -7.85 0.74
C LEU A 79 7.26 -8.07 2.26
N VAL A 80 6.40 -7.32 2.95
CA VAL A 80 6.06 -7.51 4.36
C VAL A 80 4.68 -8.17 4.45
N LEU A 81 4.58 -9.28 5.17
CA LEU A 81 3.37 -10.08 5.33
C LEU A 81 2.62 -9.68 6.60
N ASN A 82 1.35 -9.32 6.46
CA ASN A 82 0.47 -8.99 7.58
C ASN A 82 -0.19 -10.26 8.13
N PRO A 83 -0.35 -10.41 9.45
CA PRO A 83 -0.91 -11.65 10.04
C PRO A 83 -2.40 -11.88 9.76
N PHE A 84 -3.13 -10.89 9.22
CA PHE A 84 -4.58 -11.00 8.96
C PHE A 84 -4.95 -11.02 7.48
N VAL A 85 -4.21 -10.27 6.64
CA VAL A 85 -4.49 -10.19 5.19
C VAL A 85 -3.42 -10.86 4.33
N GLY A 86 -2.37 -11.41 4.95
CA GLY A 86 -1.21 -12.00 4.27
C GLY A 86 -0.17 -10.97 3.84
#